data_AF-A0A8A6KHK4-F1
#
_entry.id   AF-A0A8A6KHK4-F1
#
_cell.length_a   1.000
_cell.length_b   1.000
_cell.length_c   1.000
_cell.angle_alpha   90.00
_cell.angle_beta   90.00
_cell.angle_gamma   90.00
#
_symmetry.space_group_name_H-M   'P 1'
#
loop_
_entity.id
_entity.type
_entity.pdbx_description
1 polymer ?
#
loop_
_entity_poly.entity_id
_entity_poly.type
_entity_poly.pdbx_seq_one_letter_code
_entity_poly.pdbx_strand_id
1 'polypeptide(L)'
;MIKKIKNFTINFGPQHPAAHGVLRLVLELKGEVVERADPHIGLLHRGTEKLIEYKNYVQALPYFDRLDYVSMMAQEHTYCLAIEKLFHCQIPVRAQYIRVLFAEITRILNHLLAVGCHAMDVGAMTPFLWAFEEREKLMEFYERVSGARMHAAYFRPGGVYADIPKGLLNDIFMFVEQFNIRLTEMEDMLTENRIWKQRLVDIGVVSAADAYQWGFSGVMLRGSGVKWDLRKSQPYEVYDKLDFSIPVGTNGDCYDRYLVRVFEMRESLKIIEQCLNQIPSGIVKSSNKKITPPSRSELKQSMESLIHHFKLYTQGLIIPTNETYTASEAPKGEFGVYLVSNNTNRPYRCKIKAPGFNHLQALDFMSKGHLIADVVTIIGTQDIVFGEIDR
;
A
#
# COMPACT_ATOMS: atom_id res chain seq x y z
N MET A 1 -37.81 9.10 -37.01
CA MET A 1 -37.74 8.41 -35.70
C MET A 1 -36.33 7.86 -35.53
N ILE A 2 -35.50 8.46 -34.69
CA ILE A 2 -34.20 7.88 -34.35
C ILE A 2 -34.50 6.61 -33.54
N LYS A 3 -34.22 5.43 -34.09
CA LYS A 3 -34.32 4.16 -33.36
C LYS A 3 -33.39 4.28 -32.13
N LYS A 4 -33.97 4.38 -30.93
CA LYS A 4 -33.20 4.24 -29.68
C LYS A 4 -32.60 2.84 -29.69
N ILE A 5 -31.28 2.78 -29.82
CA ILE A 5 -30.52 1.55 -29.68
C ILE A 5 -30.72 1.12 -28.22
N LYS A 6 -31.21 -0.11 -28.00
CA LYS A 6 -31.35 -0.66 -26.66
C LYS A 6 -29.98 -1.14 -26.21
N ASN A 7 -29.44 -0.51 -25.17
CA ASN A 7 -28.22 -0.96 -24.52
C ASN A 7 -28.50 -2.23 -23.72
N PHE A 8 -27.55 -3.15 -23.71
CA PHE A 8 -27.64 -4.40 -22.95
C PHE A 8 -26.93 -4.21 -21.60
N THR A 9 -27.62 -4.50 -20.51
CA THR A 9 -27.06 -4.38 -19.16
C THR A 9 -26.52 -5.72 -18.69
N ILE A 10 -25.23 -5.81 -18.40
CA ILE A 10 -24.60 -6.99 -17.78
C ILE A 10 -24.20 -6.65 -16.35
N ASN A 11 -24.46 -7.59 -15.44
CA ASN A 11 -23.96 -7.52 -14.08
C ASN A 11 -22.71 -8.40 -13.96
N PHE A 12 -21.56 -7.76 -13.75
CA PHE A 12 -20.29 -8.42 -13.51
C PHE A 12 -20.07 -8.55 -11.99
N GLY A 13 -20.11 -9.78 -11.48
CA GLY A 13 -19.96 -10.08 -10.04
C GLY A 13 -21.29 -10.21 -9.28
N PRO A 14 -21.26 -10.36 -7.94
CA PRO A 14 -20.10 -10.16 -7.05
C PRO A 14 -19.06 -11.28 -7.08
N GLN A 15 -19.41 -12.48 -7.55
CA GLN A 15 -18.50 -13.61 -7.63
C GLN A 15 -17.97 -13.74 -9.07
N HIS A 16 -16.75 -13.24 -9.30
CA HIS A 16 -16.04 -13.41 -10.56
C HIS A 16 -14.52 -13.41 -10.31
N PRO A 17 -13.71 -14.27 -10.96
CA PRO A 17 -12.27 -14.32 -10.71
C PRO A 17 -11.56 -12.98 -10.90
N ALA A 18 -11.83 -12.29 -12.02
CA ALA A 18 -11.24 -10.99 -12.34
C ALA A 18 -11.73 -9.81 -11.48
N ALA A 19 -12.68 -10.05 -10.57
CA ALA A 19 -13.12 -9.02 -9.63
C ALA A 19 -12.21 -8.93 -8.38
N HIS A 20 -11.21 -9.82 -8.22
CA HIS A 20 -10.25 -9.85 -7.10
C HIS A 20 -10.85 -9.52 -5.73
N GLY A 21 -11.95 -10.19 -5.41
CA GLY A 21 -12.72 -9.93 -4.19
C GLY A 21 -14.20 -9.85 -4.51
N VAL A 22 -14.84 -8.80 -4.02
CA VAL A 22 -16.30 -8.64 -4.07
C VAL A 22 -16.65 -7.31 -4.72
N LEU A 23 -16.62 -7.28 -6.05
CA LEU A 23 -17.05 -6.12 -6.85
C LEU A 23 -18.31 -6.49 -7.62
N ARG A 24 -19.33 -5.64 -7.53
CA ARG A 24 -20.48 -5.71 -8.43
C ARG A 24 -20.41 -4.54 -9.41
N LEU A 25 -20.17 -4.82 -10.67
CA LEU A 25 -20.00 -3.82 -11.71
C LEU A 25 -21.12 -3.98 -12.75
N VAL A 26 -21.98 -2.96 -12.87
CA VAL A 26 -23.09 -2.96 -13.84
C VAL A 26 -22.59 -2.25 -15.11
N LEU A 27 -22.45 -3.02 -16.19
CA LEU A 27 -22.02 -2.52 -17.49
C LEU A 27 -23.23 -2.29 -18.39
N GLU A 28 -23.31 -1.11 -19.00
CA GLU A 28 -24.17 -0.85 -20.15
C GLU A 28 -23.35 -0.99 -21.42
N LEU A 29 -23.74 -1.95 -22.25
CA LEU A 29 -23.02 -2.35 -23.44
C LEU A 29 -23.80 -2.03 -24.70
N LYS A 30 -23.06 -1.63 -25.73
CA LYS A 30 -23.54 -1.51 -27.11
C LYS A 30 -22.80 -2.52 -27.97
N GLY A 31 -23.35 -3.73 -28.05
CA GLY A 31 -22.61 -4.88 -28.60
C GLY A 31 -21.52 -5.31 -27.61
N GLU A 32 -20.26 -5.21 -28.01
CA GLU A 32 -19.09 -5.51 -27.17
C GLU A 32 -18.46 -4.27 -26.50
N VAL A 33 -18.86 -3.07 -26.94
CA VAL A 33 -18.28 -1.80 -26.46
C VAL A 33 -19.01 -1.32 -25.22
N VAL A 34 -18.25 -0.93 -24.21
CA VAL A 34 -18.75 -0.36 -22.95
C VAL A 34 -19.11 1.11 -23.14
N GLU A 35 -20.36 1.47 -22.83
CA GLU A 35 -20.84 2.86 -22.87
C GLU A 35 -20.86 3.51 -21.48
N ARG A 36 -21.25 2.73 -20.45
CA ARG A 36 -21.26 3.13 -19.05
C ARG A 36 -20.87 1.96 -18.15
N ALA A 37 -20.09 2.22 -17.11
CA ALA A 37 -19.73 1.27 -16.07
C ALA A 37 -20.05 1.84 -14.68
N ASP A 38 -20.99 1.21 -13.98
CA ASP A 38 -21.38 1.61 -12.62
C ASP A 38 -20.83 0.59 -11.59
N PRO A 39 -19.70 0.91 -10.90
CA PRO A 39 -19.17 0.06 -9.84
C PRO A 39 -19.96 0.24 -8.54
N HIS A 40 -20.70 -0.80 -8.14
CA HIS A 40 -21.30 -0.89 -6.82
C HIS A 40 -20.30 -1.45 -5.81
N ILE A 41 -19.94 -0.60 -4.86
CA ILE A 41 -19.06 -0.88 -3.72
C ILE A 41 -19.86 -0.98 -2.42
N GLY A 42 -19.20 -1.30 -1.30
CA GLY A 42 -19.78 -1.39 0.03
C GLY A 42 -20.07 -2.82 0.49
N LEU A 43 -19.76 -3.83 -0.32
CA LEU A 43 -19.99 -5.24 0.02
C LEU A 43 -19.03 -5.73 1.11
N LEU A 44 -17.86 -5.10 1.25
CA LEU A 44 -16.89 -5.38 2.31
C LEU A 44 -16.84 -4.27 3.37
N HIS A 45 -17.84 -3.39 3.43
CA HIS A 45 -17.85 -2.28 4.39
C HIS A 45 -18.07 -2.81 5.81
N ARG A 46 -17.10 -2.54 6.69
CA ARG A 46 -17.09 -3.04 8.08
C ARG A 46 -17.28 -1.95 9.14
N GLY A 47 -17.46 -0.69 8.73
CA GLY A 47 -17.52 0.44 9.64
C GLY A 47 -16.22 0.64 10.43
N THR A 48 -15.08 0.43 9.79
CA THR A 48 -13.74 0.48 10.41
C THR A 48 -13.47 1.84 11.06
N GLU A 49 -13.76 2.94 10.35
CA GLU A 49 -13.61 4.30 10.87
C GLU A 49 -14.44 4.52 12.14
N LYS A 50 -15.63 3.90 12.22
CA LYS A 50 -16.49 4.00 13.40
C LYS A 50 -15.97 3.18 14.57
N LEU A 51 -15.44 1.98 14.30
CA LEU A 51 -14.82 1.15 15.32
C LEU A 51 -13.57 1.82 15.93
N ILE A 52 -12.79 2.54 15.11
CA ILE A 52 -11.60 3.27 15.56
C ILE A 52 -11.96 4.34 16.61
N GLU A 53 -13.08 5.05 16.47
CA GLU A 53 -13.55 6.06 17.45
C GLU A 53 -13.77 5.49 18.86
N TYR A 54 -14.09 4.20 18.97
CA TYR A 54 -14.32 3.53 20.26
C TYR A 54 -13.08 2.86 20.87
N LYS A 55 -11.95 2.85 20.15
CA LYS A 55 -10.72 2.14 20.55
C LYS A 55 -9.60 3.12 20.86
N ASN A 56 -8.67 2.69 21.71
CA ASN A 56 -7.47 3.49 21.99
C ASN A 56 -6.53 3.48 20.78
N TYR A 57 -5.64 4.47 20.65
CA TYR A 57 -4.74 4.58 19.48
C TYR A 57 -3.95 3.31 19.14
N VAL A 58 -3.40 2.62 20.16
CA VAL A 58 -2.65 1.36 19.97
C VAL A 58 -3.59 0.20 19.62
N GLN A 59 -4.81 0.18 20.14
CA GLN A 59 -5.81 -0.83 19.80
C GLN A 59 -6.41 -0.61 18.40
N ALA A 60 -6.37 0.63 17.91
CA ALA A 60 -6.84 0.99 16.57
C ALA A 60 -5.82 0.65 15.48
N LEU A 61 -4.53 0.50 15.81
CA LEU A 61 -3.46 0.17 14.87
C LEU A 61 -3.79 -1.03 13.97
N PRO A 62 -4.24 -2.20 14.46
CA PRO A 62 -4.46 -3.38 13.61
C PRO A 62 -5.64 -3.25 12.63
N TYR A 63 -6.45 -2.19 12.72
CA TYR A 63 -7.42 -1.92 11.65
C TYR A 63 -6.70 -1.51 10.37
N PHE A 64 -5.60 -0.76 10.48
CA PHE A 64 -4.81 -0.33 9.33
C PHE A 64 -4.23 -1.53 8.58
N ASP A 65 -3.61 -2.50 9.24
CA ASP A 65 -3.05 -3.72 8.61
C ASP A 65 -4.09 -4.53 7.80
N ARG A 66 -5.38 -4.30 8.04
CA ARG A 66 -6.51 -5.06 7.48
C ARG A 66 -7.29 -4.27 6.43
N LEU A 67 -6.92 -3.04 6.12
CA LEU A 67 -7.53 -2.25 5.05
C LEU A 67 -6.97 -2.74 3.71
N ASP A 68 -5.72 -2.41 3.43
CA ASP A 68 -4.95 -3.05 2.37
C ASP A 68 -4.15 -4.19 2.98
N TYR A 69 -4.75 -5.37 2.95
CA TYR A 69 -4.15 -6.60 3.46
C TYR A 69 -2.93 -7.07 2.64
N VAL A 70 -2.53 -6.32 1.61
CA VAL A 70 -1.33 -6.58 0.81
C VAL A 70 -0.17 -5.68 1.27
N SER A 71 -0.46 -4.43 1.68
CA SER A 71 0.55 -3.45 2.10
C SER A 71 0.45 -3.06 3.59
N MET A 72 0.46 -4.09 4.44
CA MET A 72 0.22 -3.99 5.89
C MET A 72 1.12 -2.94 6.58
N MET A 73 2.44 -3.08 6.46
CA MET A 73 3.40 -2.19 7.13
C MET A 73 3.35 -0.76 6.57
N ALA A 74 3.02 -0.58 5.28
CA ALA A 74 2.92 0.75 4.69
C ALA A 74 1.74 1.53 5.29
N GLN A 75 0.63 0.87 5.60
CA GLN A 75 -0.53 1.48 6.25
C GLN A 75 -0.32 1.70 7.76
N GLU A 76 0.33 0.75 8.45
CA GLU A 76 0.78 0.97 9.82
C GLU A 76 1.69 2.21 9.91
N HIS A 77 2.58 2.36 8.93
CA HIS A 77 3.54 3.46 8.90
C HIS A 77 2.85 4.82 8.83
N THR A 78 1.89 5.00 7.93
CA THR A 78 1.16 6.26 7.77
C THR A 78 0.40 6.63 9.03
N TYR A 79 -0.23 5.65 9.67
CA TYR A 79 -0.92 5.86 10.93
C TYR A 79 0.04 6.24 12.07
N CYS A 80 1.21 5.60 12.14
CA CYS A 80 2.24 5.94 13.12
C CYS A 80 2.77 7.36 12.90
N LEU A 81 3.06 7.76 11.65
CA LEU A 81 3.49 9.12 11.30
C LEU A 81 2.44 10.16 11.70
N ALA A 82 1.15 9.86 11.50
CA ALA A 82 0.04 10.74 11.89
C ALA A 82 0.05 11.03 13.40
N ILE A 83 0.21 9.97 14.21
CA ILE A 83 0.27 10.06 15.67
C ILE A 83 1.55 10.75 16.13
N GLU A 84 2.69 10.43 15.51
CA GLU A 84 3.99 11.02 15.85
C GLU A 84 4.02 12.52 15.57
N LYS A 85 3.36 12.96 14.48
CA LYS A 85 3.17 14.37 14.16
C LYS A 85 2.27 15.08 15.16
N LEU A 86 1.18 14.45 15.62
CA LEU A 86 0.30 15.00 16.66
C LEU A 86 1.00 15.14 18.02
N PHE A 87 1.86 14.19 18.37
CA PHE A 87 2.56 14.17 19.65
C PHE A 87 3.90 14.93 19.62
N HIS A 88 4.39 15.35 18.45
CA HIS A 88 5.72 15.94 18.23
C HIS A 88 6.85 15.05 18.78
N CYS A 89 6.82 13.75 18.48
CA CYS A 89 7.84 12.81 18.92
C CYS A 89 8.98 12.70 17.90
N GLN A 90 10.23 12.70 18.37
CA GLN A 90 11.38 12.34 17.54
C GLN A 90 11.63 10.83 17.60
N ILE A 91 11.67 10.22 16.42
CA ILE A 91 11.90 8.78 16.25
C ILE A 91 13.42 8.53 16.16
N PRO A 92 13.96 7.48 16.80
CA PRO A 92 15.36 7.12 16.66
C PRO A 92 15.74 6.79 15.22
N VAL A 93 16.95 7.17 14.80
CA VAL A 93 17.45 6.96 13.42
C VAL A 93 17.42 5.48 13.03
N ARG A 94 17.79 4.56 13.93
CA ARG A 94 17.72 3.12 13.65
C ARG A 94 16.29 2.66 13.33
N ALA A 95 15.30 3.14 14.08
CA ALA A 95 13.90 2.78 13.86
C ALA A 95 13.39 3.28 12.49
N GLN A 96 13.83 4.46 12.07
CA GLN A 96 13.51 5.02 10.76
C GLN A 96 14.09 4.15 9.62
N TYR A 97 15.36 3.74 9.70
CA TYR A 97 15.93 2.81 8.71
C TYR A 97 15.20 1.46 8.65
N ILE A 98 14.83 0.91 9.82
CA ILE A 98 14.06 -0.34 9.89
C ILE A 98 12.69 -0.17 9.22
N ARG A 99 12.02 0.97 9.45
CA ARG A 99 10.72 1.26 8.84
C ARG A 99 10.82 1.38 7.32
N VAL A 100 11.80 2.14 6.82
CA VAL A 100 12.06 2.26 5.38
C VAL A 100 12.38 0.90 4.75
N LEU A 101 13.23 0.09 5.40
CA LEU A 101 13.57 -1.26 4.94
C LEU A 101 12.31 -2.14 4.76
N PHE A 102 11.47 -2.23 5.80
CA PHE A 102 10.25 -3.04 5.71
C PHE A 102 9.19 -2.40 4.81
N ALA A 103 9.12 -1.08 4.70
CA ALA A 103 8.23 -0.40 3.78
C ALA A 103 8.56 -0.72 2.31
N GLU A 104 9.84 -0.78 1.94
CA GLU A 104 10.24 -1.17 0.58
C GLU A 104 10.08 -2.68 0.34
N ILE A 105 10.28 -3.55 1.35
CA ILE A 105 9.90 -4.96 1.25
C ILE A 105 8.38 -5.09 1.01
N THR A 106 7.57 -4.27 1.69
CA THR A 106 6.12 -4.21 1.49
C THR A 106 5.76 -3.76 0.07
N ARG A 107 6.54 -2.83 -0.49
CA ARG A 107 6.36 -2.36 -1.87
C ARG A 107 6.60 -3.47 -2.88
N ILE A 108 7.66 -4.26 -2.69
CA ILE A 108 7.93 -5.44 -3.51
C ILE A 108 6.80 -6.47 -3.36
N LEU A 109 6.39 -6.79 -2.12
CA LEU A 109 5.26 -7.70 -1.86
C LEU A 109 3.98 -7.29 -2.60
N ASN A 110 3.67 -5.99 -2.63
CA ASN A 110 2.47 -5.48 -3.29
C ASN A 110 2.60 -5.50 -4.82
N HIS A 111 3.72 -5.03 -5.37
CA HIS A 111 3.93 -5.06 -6.82
C HIS A 111 3.99 -6.48 -7.39
N LEU A 112 4.55 -7.45 -6.66
CA LEU A 112 4.52 -8.86 -7.05
C LEU A 112 3.09 -9.39 -7.15
N LEU A 113 2.23 -9.06 -6.18
CA LEU A 113 0.82 -9.44 -6.23
C LEU A 113 0.09 -8.72 -7.38
N ALA A 114 0.28 -7.41 -7.50
CA ALA A 114 -0.37 -6.60 -8.53
C ALA A 114 -0.03 -7.08 -9.94
N VAL A 115 1.25 -7.29 -10.24
CA VAL A 115 1.72 -7.79 -11.54
C VAL A 115 1.30 -9.25 -11.74
N GLY A 116 1.43 -10.10 -10.72
CA GLY A 116 1.08 -11.51 -10.80
C GLY A 116 -0.42 -11.74 -11.04
N CYS A 117 -1.29 -11.07 -10.27
CA CYS A 117 -2.74 -11.16 -10.43
C CYS A 117 -3.20 -10.57 -11.76
N HIS A 118 -2.66 -9.42 -12.17
CA HIS A 118 -2.96 -8.84 -13.47
C HIS A 118 -2.56 -9.80 -14.60
N ALA A 119 -1.35 -10.38 -14.53
CA ALA A 119 -0.92 -11.38 -15.50
C ALA A 119 -1.91 -12.55 -15.59
N MET A 120 -2.38 -13.05 -14.45
CA MET A 120 -3.38 -14.11 -14.37
C MET A 120 -4.73 -13.71 -15.00
N ASP A 121 -5.21 -12.49 -14.77
CA ASP A 121 -6.48 -12.00 -15.33
C ASP A 121 -6.46 -11.89 -16.85
N VAL A 122 -5.32 -11.52 -17.42
CA VAL A 122 -5.11 -11.47 -18.87
C VAL A 122 -4.94 -12.87 -19.45
N GLY A 123 -4.48 -13.83 -18.63
CA GLY A 123 -4.39 -15.27 -18.97
C GLY A 123 -3.01 -15.90 -18.77
N ALA A 124 -2.00 -15.16 -18.32
CA ALA A 124 -0.65 -15.67 -18.04
C ALA A 124 -0.56 -16.25 -16.61
N MET A 125 -0.62 -17.57 -16.49
CA MET A 125 -0.62 -18.25 -15.18
C MET A 125 0.77 -18.47 -14.56
N THR A 126 1.84 -18.57 -15.37
CA THR A 126 3.18 -18.90 -14.86
C THR A 126 3.82 -17.78 -14.01
N PRO A 127 3.75 -16.48 -14.38
CA PRO A 127 4.39 -15.44 -13.58
C PRO A 127 3.73 -15.27 -12.22
N PHE A 128 2.44 -15.60 -12.10
CA PHE A 128 1.71 -15.61 -10.84
C PHE A 128 2.34 -16.59 -9.84
N LEU A 129 2.61 -17.82 -10.26
CA LEU A 129 3.19 -18.84 -9.38
C LEU A 129 4.63 -18.47 -8.94
N TRP A 130 5.44 -17.95 -9.86
CA TRP A 130 6.80 -17.49 -9.54
C TRP A 130 6.79 -16.30 -8.58
N ALA A 131 5.90 -15.33 -8.80
CA ALA A 131 5.75 -14.18 -7.92
C ALA A 131 5.35 -14.60 -6.50
N PHE A 132 4.50 -15.61 -6.35
CA PHE A 132 4.08 -16.11 -5.04
C PHE A 132 5.17 -16.87 -4.30
N GLU A 133 6.09 -17.55 -5.00
CA GLU A 133 7.26 -18.15 -4.37
C GLU A 133 8.15 -17.08 -3.71
N GLU A 134 8.44 -16.00 -4.43
CA GLU A 134 9.22 -14.88 -3.87
C GLU A 134 8.46 -14.15 -2.76
N ARG A 135 7.14 -14.02 -2.89
CA ARG A 135 6.27 -13.46 -1.87
C ARG A 135 6.31 -14.27 -0.57
N GLU A 136 6.40 -15.60 -0.65
CA GLU A 136 6.50 -16.49 0.50
C GLU A 136 7.79 -16.24 1.29
N LYS A 137 8.93 -16.10 0.59
CA LYS A 137 10.22 -15.77 1.21
C LYS A 137 10.16 -14.44 1.96
N LEU A 138 9.50 -13.43 1.38
CA LEU A 138 9.29 -12.14 2.03
C LEU A 138 8.35 -12.24 3.25
N MET A 139 7.34 -13.11 3.22
CA MET A 139 6.48 -13.37 4.39
C MET A 139 7.23 -14.07 5.53
N GLU A 140 8.23 -14.90 5.23
CA GLU A 140 9.11 -15.46 6.26
C GLU A 140 9.84 -14.36 7.03
N PHE A 141 10.31 -13.31 6.34
CA PHE A 141 10.91 -12.15 7.01
C PHE A 141 9.92 -11.45 7.95
N TYR A 142 8.64 -11.34 7.56
CA TYR A 142 7.61 -10.76 8.41
C TYR A 142 7.34 -11.62 9.64
N GLU A 143 7.30 -12.94 9.46
CA GLU A 143 7.11 -13.90 10.53
C GLU A 143 8.27 -13.84 11.54
N ARG A 144 9.52 -13.79 11.06
CA ARG A 144 10.69 -13.73 11.96
C ARG A 144 10.73 -12.45 12.79
N VAL A 145 10.19 -11.36 12.28
CA VAL A 145 10.24 -10.03 12.91
C VAL A 145 9.07 -9.80 13.86
N SER A 146 7.86 -10.19 13.44
CA SER A 146 6.62 -9.90 14.17
C SER A 146 5.99 -11.12 14.84
N GLY A 147 6.29 -12.33 14.35
CA GLY A 147 5.61 -13.57 14.70
C GLY A 147 4.37 -13.86 13.85
N ALA A 148 4.00 -12.96 12.93
CA ALA A 148 2.87 -13.13 12.01
C ALA A 148 3.32 -12.95 10.56
N ARG A 149 2.73 -13.73 9.65
CA ARG A 149 3.08 -13.71 8.23
C ARG A 149 2.51 -12.52 7.45
N MET A 150 1.34 -12.01 7.86
CA MET A 150 0.69 -10.88 7.20
C MET A 150 0.45 -9.71 8.15
N HIS A 151 -0.51 -9.82 9.06
CA HIS A 151 -0.85 -8.73 9.99
C HIS A 151 0.16 -8.68 11.15
N ALA A 152 1.15 -7.80 11.01
CA ALA A 152 2.33 -7.77 11.86
C ALA A 152 2.18 -6.87 13.10
N ALA A 153 1.41 -5.78 13.02
CA ALA A 153 1.29 -4.76 14.08
C ALA A 153 2.67 -4.38 14.67
N TYR A 154 3.66 -4.25 13.79
CA TYR A 154 5.07 -4.14 14.11
C TYR A 154 5.50 -2.68 14.25
N PHE A 155 5.03 -1.83 13.35
CA PHE A 155 5.20 -0.39 13.50
C PHE A 155 4.23 0.10 14.56
N ARG A 156 4.76 0.84 15.52
CA ARG A 156 3.96 1.42 16.59
C ARG A 156 4.31 2.90 16.72
N PRO A 157 3.39 3.72 17.23
CA PRO A 157 3.72 5.10 17.55
C PRO A 157 4.95 5.17 18.47
N GLY A 158 5.96 5.94 18.07
CA GLY A 158 7.24 6.07 18.76
C GLY A 158 8.35 5.13 18.26
N GLY A 159 8.20 4.54 17.08
CA GLY A 159 9.22 3.72 16.42
C GLY A 159 8.72 2.32 16.05
N VAL A 160 9.42 1.30 16.53
CA VAL A 160 9.14 -0.09 16.17
C VAL A 160 9.01 -0.96 17.42
N TYR A 161 8.16 -1.99 17.37
CA TYR A 161 7.83 -2.81 18.53
C TYR A 161 9.00 -3.63 19.06
N ALA A 162 9.77 -4.28 18.17
CA ALA A 162 10.92 -5.12 18.50
C ALA A 162 12.06 -4.85 17.52
N ASP A 163 13.30 -5.06 17.95
CA ASP A 163 14.46 -4.99 17.05
C ASP A 163 14.51 -6.21 16.12
N ILE A 164 15.28 -6.09 15.03
CA ILE A 164 15.49 -7.16 14.05
C ILE A 164 16.20 -8.36 14.72
N PRO A 165 15.74 -9.60 14.50
CA PRO A 165 16.41 -10.79 15.02
C PRO A 165 17.80 -10.97 14.39
N LYS A 166 18.72 -11.59 15.14
CA LYS A 166 20.09 -11.86 14.67
C LYS A 166 20.05 -12.72 13.41
N GLY A 167 20.84 -12.35 12.40
CA GLY A 167 20.97 -13.07 11.12
C GLY A 167 20.05 -12.59 10.00
N LEU A 168 18.92 -11.91 10.31
CA LEU A 168 17.95 -11.53 9.28
C LEU A 168 18.51 -10.59 8.21
N LEU A 169 19.40 -9.68 8.58
CA LEU A 169 20.02 -8.75 7.62
C LEU A 169 20.79 -9.49 6.52
N ASN A 170 21.47 -10.59 6.86
CA ASN A 170 22.20 -11.41 5.90
C ASN A 170 21.23 -12.18 4.99
N ASP A 171 20.13 -12.66 5.54
CA ASP A 171 19.11 -13.39 4.78
C ASP A 171 18.40 -12.45 3.77
N ILE A 172 18.11 -11.21 4.17
CA ILE A 172 17.58 -10.18 3.25
C ILE A 172 18.60 -9.86 2.16
N PHE A 173 19.89 -9.76 2.49
CA PHE A 173 20.94 -9.53 1.50
C PHE A 173 20.99 -10.65 0.45
N MET A 174 20.98 -11.92 0.88
CA MET A 174 20.94 -13.07 -0.03
C MET A 174 19.68 -13.09 -0.91
N PHE A 175 18.53 -12.68 -0.36
CA PHE A 175 17.30 -12.55 -1.12
C PHE A 175 17.41 -11.48 -2.23
N VAL A 176 17.97 -10.31 -1.92
CA VAL A 176 18.11 -9.21 -2.88
C VAL A 176 18.94 -9.62 -4.10
N GLU A 177 20.06 -10.35 -3.89
CA GLU A 177 20.90 -10.84 -4.98
C GLU A 177 20.14 -11.81 -5.90
N GLN A 178 19.37 -12.72 -5.32
CA GLN A 178 18.61 -13.73 -6.09
C GLN A 178 17.38 -13.14 -6.78
N PHE A 179 16.69 -12.21 -6.11
CA PHE A 179 15.44 -11.65 -6.59
C PHE A 179 15.61 -10.82 -7.87
N ASN A 180 16.78 -10.18 -8.07
CA ASN A 180 17.05 -9.45 -9.31
C ASN A 180 17.02 -10.36 -10.55
N ILE A 181 17.52 -11.61 -10.40
CA ILE A 181 17.46 -12.62 -11.48
C ILE A 181 16.01 -12.99 -11.76
N ARG A 182 15.22 -13.24 -10.71
CA ARG A 182 13.80 -13.62 -10.81
C ARG A 182 12.92 -12.54 -11.42
N LEU A 183 13.19 -11.28 -11.08
CA LEU A 183 12.51 -10.14 -11.69
C LEU A 183 12.82 -10.06 -13.18
N THR A 184 14.07 -10.31 -13.59
CA THR A 184 14.46 -10.34 -15.01
C THR A 184 13.75 -11.49 -15.75
N GLU A 185 13.70 -12.69 -15.17
CA GLU A 185 12.95 -13.83 -15.77
C GLU A 185 11.45 -13.52 -15.95
N MET A 186 10.83 -12.82 -15.00
CA MET A 186 9.44 -12.37 -15.12
C MET A 186 9.26 -11.32 -16.22
N GLU A 187 10.23 -10.43 -16.38
CA GLU A 187 10.23 -9.38 -17.40
C GLU A 187 10.40 -9.96 -18.80
N ASP A 188 11.31 -10.90 -18.99
CA ASP A 188 11.54 -11.58 -20.27
C ASP A 188 10.26 -12.27 -20.77
N MET A 189 9.46 -12.85 -19.86
CA MET A 189 8.21 -13.53 -20.19
C MET A 189 7.06 -12.57 -20.56
N LEU A 190 7.01 -11.37 -19.97
CA LEU A 190 5.88 -10.45 -20.09
C LEU A 190 6.19 -9.24 -20.99
N THR A 191 7.31 -8.57 -20.78
CA THR A 191 7.59 -7.24 -21.33
C THR A 191 7.73 -7.25 -22.84
N GLU A 192 8.41 -8.24 -23.42
CA GLU A 192 8.59 -8.37 -24.87
C GLU A 192 7.45 -9.13 -25.56
N ASN A 193 6.58 -9.78 -24.79
CA ASN A 193 5.52 -10.62 -25.32
C ASN A 193 4.51 -9.81 -26.14
N ARG A 194 4.33 -10.20 -27.41
CA ARG A 194 3.39 -9.56 -28.33
C ARG A 194 1.96 -9.57 -27.81
N ILE A 195 1.51 -10.67 -27.21
CA ILE A 195 0.13 -10.80 -26.70
C ILE A 195 -0.08 -9.83 -25.53
N TRP A 196 0.91 -9.74 -24.64
CA TRP A 196 0.88 -8.83 -23.50
C TRP A 196 0.78 -7.37 -23.95
N LYS A 197 1.64 -6.96 -24.91
CA LYS A 197 1.58 -5.61 -25.50
C LYS A 197 0.23 -5.34 -26.16
N GLN A 198 -0.29 -6.28 -26.96
CA GLN A 198 -1.60 -6.13 -27.62
C GLN A 198 -2.76 -5.96 -26.64
N ARG A 199 -2.65 -6.48 -25.41
CA ARG A 199 -3.68 -6.42 -24.38
C ARG A 199 -3.54 -5.25 -23.41
N LEU A 200 -2.50 -4.43 -23.54
CA LEU A 200 -2.23 -3.32 -22.61
C LEU A 200 -1.94 -1.98 -23.28
N VAL A 201 -1.31 -2.00 -24.45
CA VAL A 201 -1.03 -0.79 -25.22
C VAL A 201 -2.36 -0.18 -25.68
N ASP A 202 -2.47 1.14 -25.54
CA ASP A 202 -3.66 1.95 -25.89
C ASP A 202 -4.94 1.63 -25.09
N ILE A 203 -4.83 0.87 -23.99
CA ILE A 203 -5.97 0.59 -23.10
C ILE A 203 -5.91 1.49 -21.87
N GLY A 204 -7.07 2.05 -21.50
CA GLY A 204 -7.23 2.84 -20.28
C GLY A 204 -6.33 4.07 -20.24
N VAL A 205 -6.14 4.74 -21.39
CA VAL A 205 -5.28 5.92 -21.54
C VAL A 205 -5.81 7.07 -20.69
N VAL A 206 -4.95 7.62 -19.84
CA VAL A 206 -5.29 8.74 -18.96
C VAL A 206 -4.33 9.89 -19.21
N SER A 207 -4.86 11.05 -19.58
CA SER A 207 -4.06 12.27 -19.73
C SER A 207 -3.61 12.81 -18.36
N ALA A 208 -2.48 13.52 -18.33
CA ALA A 208 -2.00 14.14 -17.09
C ALA A 208 -3.02 15.12 -16.46
N ALA A 209 -3.76 15.86 -17.29
CA ALA A 209 -4.78 16.80 -16.81
C ALA A 209 -5.97 16.06 -16.16
N ASP A 210 -6.44 14.99 -16.78
CA ASP A 210 -7.54 14.18 -16.23
C ASP A 210 -7.11 13.48 -14.95
N ALA A 211 -5.87 12.96 -14.90
CA ALA A 211 -5.32 12.33 -13.69
C ALA A 211 -5.36 13.28 -12.47
N TYR A 212 -5.06 14.57 -12.65
CA TYR A 212 -5.19 15.57 -11.59
C TYR A 212 -6.65 15.84 -11.22
N GLN A 213 -7.55 15.97 -12.19
CA GLN A 213 -8.97 16.26 -11.95
C GLN A 213 -9.67 15.13 -11.18
N TRP A 214 -9.37 13.88 -11.53
CA TRP A 214 -9.89 12.69 -10.83
C TRP A 214 -9.18 12.41 -9.49
N GLY A 215 -8.11 13.14 -9.17
CA GLY A 215 -7.37 12.97 -7.92
C GLY A 215 -6.63 11.64 -7.84
N PHE A 216 -6.08 11.17 -8.97
CA PHE A 216 -5.20 10.01 -9.00
C PHE A 216 -3.88 10.27 -8.29
N SER A 217 -3.27 9.20 -7.81
CA SER A 217 -1.98 9.22 -7.14
C SER A 217 -1.17 7.95 -7.45
N GLY A 218 0.12 7.96 -7.12
CA GLY A 218 1.00 6.81 -7.27
C GLY A 218 1.29 6.42 -8.70
N VAL A 219 1.19 5.13 -8.98
CA VAL A 219 1.49 4.52 -10.28
C VAL A 219 0.60 5.09 -11.39
N MET A 220 -0.68 5.36 -11.09
CA MET A 220 -1.63 5.90 -12.08
C MET A 220 -1.19 7.28 -12.59
N LEU A 221 -0.73 8.13 -11.69
CA LEU A 221 -0.31 9.50 -12.01
C LEU A 221 1.09 9.51 -12.68
N ARG A 222 2.01 8.64 -12.21
CA ARG A 222 3.33 8.45 -12.84
C ARG A 222 3.25 7.84 -14.23
N GLY A 223 2.31 6.92 -14.46
CA GLY A 223 2.04 6.35 -15.79
C GLY A 223 1.64 7.41 -16.81
N SER A 224 0.88 8.42 -16.39
CA SER A 224 0.44 9.55 -17.24
C SER A 224 1.50 10.63 -17.49
N GLY A 225 2.77 10.41 -17.13
CA GLY A 225 3.86 11.35 -17.41
C GLY A 225 4.16 12.39 -16.33
N VAL A 226 3.49 12.30 -15.17
CA VAL A 226 3.70 13.27 -14.09
C VAL A 226 4.76 12.77 -13.11
N LYS A 227 5.83 13.56 -12.94
CA LYS A 227 6.91 13.32 -11.96
C LYS A 227 6.47 13.70 -10.54
N TRP A 228 5.71 12.83 -9.89
CA TRP A 228 5.26 13.03 -8.51
C TRP A 228 5.42 11.75 -7.68
N ASP A 229 6.12 11.86 -6.55
CA ASP A 229 6.28 10.81 -5.54
C ASP A 229 6.48 11.52 -4.19
N LEU A 230 5.73 11.15 -3.16
CA LEU A 230 5.84 11.77 -1.84
C LEU A 230 7.21 11.53 -1.21
N ARG A 231 7.88 10.41 -1.52
CA ARG A 231 9.20 10.08 -0.93
C ARG A 231 10.30 11.06 -1.34
N LYS A 232 10.18 11.74 -2.49
CA LYS A 232 11.12 12.80 -2.93
C LYS A 232 10.56 14.20 -2.73
N SER A 233 9.27 14.42 -2.95
CA SER A 233 8.66 15.76 -2.87
C SER A 233 8.41 16.21 -1.44
N GLN A 234 7.94 15.30 -0.58
CA GLN A 234 7.66 15.51 0.83
C GLN A 234 8.28 14.38 1.64
N PRO A 235 9.62 14.33 1.67
CA PRO A 235 10.35 13.23 2.25
C PRO A 235 9.99 13.07 3.73
N TYR A 236 9.78 11.82 4.11
CA TYR A 236 9.59 11.40 5.49
C TYR A 236 10.72 10.45 5.88
N GLU A 237 10.98 10.36 7.19
CA GLU A 237 12.02 9.48 7.75
C GLU A 237 13.41 9.68 7.13
N VAL A 238 13.94 8.68 6.41
CA VAL A 238 15.32 8.66 5.88
C VAL A 238 15.35 8.68 4.36
N TYR A 239 14.21 8.84 3.67
CA TYR A 239 14.18 8.85 2.20
C TYR A 239 15.05 9.95 1.58
N ASP A 240 15.34 11.03 2.32
CA ASP A 240 16.27 12.09 1.93
C ASP A 240 17.71 11.66 1.75
N LYS A 241 18.15 10.63 2.50
CA LYS A 241 19.54 10.16 2.47
C LYS A 241 19.76 9.04 1.46
N LEU A 242 18.70 8.62 0.77
CA LEU A 242 18.68 7.43 -0.10
C LEU A 242 18.58 7.86 -1.56
N ASP A 243 19.39 7.20 -2.39
CA ASP A 243 19.59 7.54 -3.79
C ASP A 243 18.81 6.57 -4.69
N PHE A 244 17.59 6.98 -5.06
CA PHE A 244 16.71 6.26 -5.97
C PHE A 244 16.12 7.20 -7.04
N SER A 245 15.76 6.61 -8.17
CA SER A 245 15.10 7.30 -9.29
C SER A 245 13.59 7.01 -9.33
N ILE A 246 12.80 7.92 -9.89
CA ILE A 246 11.34 7.75 -10.01
C ILE A 246 11.02 7.38 -11.46
N PRO A 247 10.46 6.18 -11.73
CA PRO A 247 10.00 5.82 -13.07
C PRO A 247 8.74 6.60 -13.43
N VAL A 248 8.67 7.04 -14.69
CA VAL A 248 7.55 7.82 -15.24
C VAL A 248 7.24 7.30 -16.64
N GLY A 249 5.95 7.09 -16.92
CA GLY A 249 5.44 6.68 -18.24
C GLY A 249 5.32 7.85 -19.20
N THR A 250 4.99 7.59 -20.46
CA THR A 250 4.88 8.64 -21.49
C THR A 250 3.46 8.77 -22.03
N ASN A 251 2.77 7.64 -22.20
CA ASN A 251 1.49 7.55 -22.90
C ASN A 251 0.31 7.48 -21.93
N GLY A 252 0.51 7.01 -20.71
CA GLY A 252 -0.56 6.88 -19.71
C GLY A 252 -1.44 5.65 -19.88
N ASP A 253 -0.98 4.67 -20.65
CA ASP A 253 -1.64 3.40 -20.90
C ASP A 253 -1.39 2.38 -19.78
N CYS A 254 -2.03 1.22 -19.91
CA CYS A 254 -1.88 0.12 -18.96
C CYS A 254 -0.46 -0.49 -18.99
N TYR A 255 0.21 -0.42 -20.14
CA TYR A 255 1.56 -0.95 -20.32
C TYR A 255 2.62 -0.10 -19.59
N ASP A 256 2.55 1.22 -19.70
CA ASP A 256 3.42 2.14 -18.96
C ASP A 256 3.27 1.95 -17.44
N ARG A 257 2.04 1.76 -16.95
CA ARG A 257 1.80 1.47 -15.53
C ARG A 257 2.40 0.13 -15.09
N TYR A 258 2.40 -0.86 -15.97
CA TYR A 258 3.09 -2.13 -15.72
C TYR A 258 4.60 -1.92 -15.62
N LEU A 259 5.21 -1.21 -16.57
CA LEU A 259 6.64 -0.91 -16.54
C LEU A 259 7.03 -0.12 -15.29
N VAL A 260 6.26 0.90 -14.91
CA VAL A 260 6.49 1.69 -13.71
C VAL A 260 6.56 0.80 -12.47
N ARG A 261 5.68 -0.20 -12.32
CA ARG A 261 5.73 -1.16 -11.20
C ARG A 261 6.99 -2.03 -11.23
N VAL A 262 7.41 -2.50 -12.41
CA VAL A 262 8.63 -3.31 -12.56
C VAL A 262 9.87 -2.48 -12.19
N PHE A 263 9.96 -1.24 -12.67
CA PHE A 263 11.05 -0.33 -12.30
C PHE A 263 11.01 0.06 -10.81
N GLU A 264 9.83 0.24 -10.21
CA GLU A 264 9.72 0.48 -8.77
C GLU A 264 10.24 -0.70 -7.95
N MET A 265 10.01 -1.94 -8.38
CA MET A 265 10.61 -3.10 -7.71
C MET A 265 12.14 -3.06 -7.77
N ARG A 266 12.74 -2.70 -8.92
CA ARG A 266 14.20 -2.54 -9.04
C ARG A 266 14.75 -1.41 -8.15
N GLU A 267 14.08 -0.26 -8.12
CA GLU A 267 14.47 0.84 -7.24
C GLU A 267 14.28 0.50 -5.75
N SER A 268 13.25 -0.28 -5.41
CA SER A 268 13.04 -0.79 -4.05
C SER A 268 14.21 -1.69 -3.59
N LEU A 269 14.71 -2.56 -4.47
CA LEU A 269 15.89 -3.39 -4.18
C LEU A 269 17.13 -2.54 -3.91
N LYS A 270 17.35 -1.50 -4.71
CA LYS A 270 18.46 -0.55 -4.52
C LYS A 270 18.35 0.18 -3.17
N ILE A 271 17.14 0.58 -2.78
CA ILE A 271 16.90 1.21 -1.48
C ILE A 271 17.19 0.21 -0.34
N ILE A 272 16.75 -1.04 -0.47
CA ILE A 272 17.02 -2.10 0.51
C ILE A 272 18.53 -2.30 0.68
N GLU A 273 19.29 -2.41 -0.41
CA GLU A 273 20.74 -2.56 -0.37
C GLU A 273 21.44 -1.38 0.33
N GLN A 274 21.04 -0.14 0.02
CA GLN A 274 21.55 1.06 0.67
C GLN A 274 21.22 1.06 2.18
N CYS A 275 20.00 0.69 2.55
CA CYS A 275 19.59 0.58 3.94
C CYS A 275 20.44 -0.47 4.68
N LEU A 276 20.64 -1.66 4.12
CA LEU A 276 21.47 -2.71 4.73
C LEU A 276 22.89 -2.23 5.04
N ASN A 277 23.50 -1.48 4.13
CA ASN A 277 24.85 -0.94 4.31
C ASN A 277 24.93 0.22 5.33
N GLN A 278 23.86 0.98 5.50
CA GLN A 278 23.85 2.20 6.32
C GLN A 278 23.16 2.06 7.69
N ILE A 279 22.58 0.90 8.03
CA ILE A 279 21.85 0.72 9.29
C ILE A 279 22.75 1.03 10.50
N PRO A 280 22.41 2.05 11.31
CA PRO A 280 23.16 2.35 12.51
C PRO A 280 22.79 1.39 13.65
N SER A 281 23.73 1.13 14.54
CA SER A 281 23.44 0.53 15.85
C SER A 281 22.76 1.58 16.74
N GLY A 282 21.77 1.17 17.54
CA GLY A 282 21.02 2.12 18.36
C GLY A 282 19.72 1.59 18.93
N ILE A 283 18.97 2.48 19.58
CA ILE A 283 17.68 2.17 20.18
C ILE A 283 16.59 2.22 19.10
N VAL A 284 15.63 1.29 19.17
CA VAL A 284 14.54 1.12 18.20
C VAL A 284 13.23 1.80 18.63
N LYS A 285 13.14 2.19 19.91
CA LYS A 285 11.99 2.89 20.50
C LYS A 285 12.40 4.28 20.94
N SER A 286 11.47 5.23 20.88
CA SER A 286 11.65 6.55 21.48
C SER A 286 12.06 6.43 22.96
N SER A 287 12.87 7.36 23.46
CA SER A 287 13.25 7.42 24.88
C SER A 287 12.07 7.80 25.79
N ASN A 288 10.98 8.33 25.23
CA ASN A 288 9.84 8.78 25.99
C ASN A 288 8.93 7.62 26.41
N LYS A 289 9.08 7.19 27.68
CA LYS A 289 8.31 6.11 28.32
C LYS A 289 6.81 6.38 28.44
N LYS A 290 6.34 7.60 28.14
CA LYS A 290 4.90 7.92 28.07
C LYS A 290 4.26 7.51 26.73
N ILE A 291 5.07 7.26 25.70
CA ILE A 291 4.59 6.83 24.38
C ILE A 291 4.87 5.35 24.20
N THR A 292 6.14 4.97 24.37
CA THR A 292 6.60 3.62 24.13
C THR A 292 6.67 2.84 25.44
N PRO A 293 6.21 1.57 25.45
CA PRO A 293 6.34 0.74 26.63
C PRO A 293 7.84 0.47 26.93
N PRO A 294 8.25 0.49 28.21
CA PRO A 294 9.62 0.19 28.61
C PRO A 294 9.99 -1.28 28.35
N SER A 295 11.29 -1.57 28.39
CA SER A 295 11.81 -2.93 28.21
C SER A 295 11.39 -3.86 29.35
N ARG A 296 11.29 -5.18 29.06
CA ARG A 296 10.90 -6.19 30.07
C ARG A 296 11.91 -6.33 31.21
N SER A 297 13.18 -6.04 30.97
CA SER A 297 14.23 -6.00 32.00
C SER A 297 14.00 -4.83 32.96
N GLU A 298 13.84 -3.61 32.43
CA GLU A 298 13.59 -2.41 33.23
C GLU A 298 12.29 -2.50 34.02
N LEU A 299 11.27 -3.15 33.46
CA LEU A 299 9.97 -3.35 34.11
C LEU A 299 10.06 -4.12 35.42
N LYS A 300 10.98 -5.09 35.51
CA LYS A 300 11.16 -5.90 36.72
C LYS A 300 11.98 -5.17 37.79
N GLN A 301 12.74 -4.15 37.41
CA GLN A 301 13.69 -3.47 38.30
C GLN A 301 13.16 -2.11 38.80
N SER A 302 12.41 -1.39 37.98
CA SER A 302 12.01 0.00 38.28
C SER A 302 10.50 0.16 38.45
N MET A 303 10.11 0.81 39.53
CA MET A 303 8.71 1.07 39.84
C MET A 303 8.09 2.06 38.83
N GLU A 304 8.81 3.10 38.38
CA GLU A 304 8.25 4.03 37.39
C GLU A 304 7.94 3.33 36.06
N SER A 305 8.81 2.43 35.60
CA SER A 305 8.57 1.68 34.36
C SER A 305 7.32 0.81 34.48
N LEU A 306 7.09 0.19 35.64
CA LEU A 306 5.88 -0.58 35.90
C LEU A 306 4.61 0.30 35.86
N ILE A 307 4.66 1.49 36.47
CA ILE A 307 3.56 2.46 36.42
C ILE A 307 3.27 2.88 34.97
N HIS A 308 4.30 3.21 34.20
CA HIS A 308 4.16 3.60 32.80
C HIS A 308 3.56 2.48 31.96
N HIS A 309 4.06 1.25 32.10
CA HIS A 309 3.50 0.09 31.41
C HIS A 309 2.04 -0.16 31.78
N PHE A 310 1.69 -0.12 33.07
CA PHE A 310 0.31 -0.32 33.52
C PHE A 310 -0.61 0.75 32.93
N LYS A 311 -0.24 2.04 32.99
CA LYS A 311 -1.05 3.14 32.42
C LYS A 311 -1.17 3.05 30.90
N LEU A 312 -0.10 2.71 30.19
CA LEU A 312 -0.11 2.59 28.72
C LEU A 312 -1.08 1.52 28.23
N TYR A 313 -1.15 0.36 28.90
CA TYR A 313 -2.01 -0.74 28.45
C TYR A 313 -3.46 -0.64 28.96
N THR A 314 -3.70 0.05 30.08
CA THR A 314 -5.06 0.26 30.62
C THR A 314 -5.70 1.54 30.07
N GLN A 315 -5.07 2.69 30.31
CA GLN A 315 -5.56 4.00 29.90
C GLN A 315 -5.21 4.30 28.44
N GLY A 316 -4.02 3.93 27.96
CA GLY A 316 -3.58 4.27 26.59
C GLY A 316 -2.91 5.63 26.48
N LEU A 317 -2.54 5.97 25.25
CA LEU A 317 -1.84 7.21 24.90
C LEU A 317 -2.82 8.37 24.87
N ILE A 318 -2.58 9.41 25.68
CA ILE A 318 -3.34 10.66 25.62
C ILE A 318 -2.63 11.60 24.66
N ILE A 319 -3.32 12.01 23.61
CA ILE A 319 -2.78 12.90 22.56
C ILE A 319 -3.41 14.28 22.74
N PRO A 320 -2.62 15.37 22.64
CA PRO A 320 -3.13 16.73 22.76
C PRO A 320 -4.22 17.03 21.72
N THR A 321 -5.17 17.93 22.01
CA THR A 321 -6.20 18.39 21.07
C THR A 321 -5.57 18.99 19.82
N ASN A 322 -5.61 18.27 18.70
CA ASN A 322 -5.07 18.70 17.42
C ASN A 322 -5.69 17.90 16.26
N GLU A 323 -5.52 18.42 15.05
CA GLU A 323 -5.89 17.77 13.80
C GLU A 323 -4.68 17.65 12.88
N THR A 324 -4.49 16.49 12.26
CA THR A 324 -3.43 16.29 11.26
C THR A 324 -3.94 15.51 10.07
N TYR A 325 -3.51 15.93 8.89
CA TYR A 325 -3.49 15.09 7.70
C TYR A 325 -2.03 14.73 7.41
N THR A 326 -1.76 13.43 7.33
CA THR A 326 -0.45 12.90 6.93
C THR A 326 -0.65 11.87 5.85
N ALA A 327 0.13 11.99 4.79
CA ALA A 327 0.14 11.06 3.70
C ALA A 327 1.53 10.44 3.53
N SER A 328 1.56 9.18 3.10
CA SER A 328 2.78 8.49 2.68
C SER A 328 2.55 7.85 1.31
N GLU A 329 3.64 7.58 0.59
CA GLU A 329 3.56 6.85 -0.67
C GLU A 329 3.40 5.35 -0.39
N ALA A 330 2.16 4.87 -0.30
CA ALA A 330 1.89 3.43 -0.34
C ALA A 330 2.17 2.91 -1.76
N PRO A 331 2.36 1.59 -1.97
CA PRO A 331 2.65 1.06 -3.30
C PRO A 331 1.50 1.27 -4.31
N LYS A 332 0.27 1.41 -3.81
CA LYS A 332 -0.91 1.78 -4.61
C LYS A 332 -0.97 3.28 -4.95
N GLY A 333 -0.37 4.13 -4.11
CA GLY A 333 -0.32 5.58 -4.29
C GLY A 333 -0.36 6.34 -2.98
N GLU A 334 -0.91 7.55 -3.00
CA GLU A 334 -1.01 8.40 -1.82
C GLU A 334 -2.05 7.81 -0.85
N PHE A 335 -1.57 7.19 0.22
CA PHE A 335 -2.42 6.80 1.34
C PHE A 335 -2.34 7.88 2.41
N GLY A 336 -3.50 8.43 2.78
CA GLY A 336 -3.61 9.53 3.72
C GLY A 336 -4.43 9.16 4.94
N VAL A 337 -4.03 9.64 6.11
CA VAL A 337 -4.81 9.53 7.34
C VAL A 337 -5.05 10.94 7.88
N TYR A 338 -6.34 11.27 8.06
CA TYR A 338 -6.79 12.47 8.76
C TYR A 338 -7.25 12.08 10.16
N LEU A 339 -6.49 12.50 11.16
CA LEU A 339 -6.76 12.24 12.58
C LEU A 339 -7.16 13.52 13.30
N VAL A 340 -8.26 13.44 14.05
CA VAL A 340 -8.73 14.46 14.98
C VAL A 340 -8.65 13.89 16.38
N SER A 341 -8.00 14.63 17.29
CA SER A 341 -7.77 14.23 18.67
C SER A 341 -8.36 15.26 19.63
N ASN A 342 -9.00 14.80 20.72
CA ASN A 342 -9.71 15.66 21.68
C ASN A 342 -9.13 15.56 23.11
N ASN A 343 -7.80 15.57 23.29
CA ASN A 343 -7.16 15.38 24.62
C ASN A 343 -7.55 14.05 25.30
N THR A 344 -8.04 13.09 24.53
CA THR A 344 -8.48 11.77 24.99
C THR A 344 -7.51 10.68 24.58
N ASN A 345 -7.67 9.50 25.17
CA ASN A 345 -6.94 8.28 24.80
C ASN A 345 -7.44 7.60 23.50
N ARG A 346 -8.56 8.08 22.99
CA ARG A 346 -9.23 7.63 21.77
C ARG A 346 -9.22 8.74 20.72
N PRO A 347 -9.05 8.40 19.44
CA PRO A 347 -9.23 9.37 18.35
C PRO A 347 -10.69 9.80 18.31
N TYR A 348 -10.93 11.10 18.16
CA TYR A 348 -12.28 11.64 18.01
C TYR A 348 -12.84 11.31 16.62
N ARG A 349 -12.01 11.47 15.60
CA ARG A 349 -12.33 11.09 14.22
C ARG A 349 -11.07 10.60 13.54
N CYS A 350 -11.20 9.52 12.78
CA CYS A 350 -10.16 9.00 11.91
C CYS A 350 -10.76 8.79 10.53
N LYS A 351 -10.39 9.65 9.57
CA LYS A 351 -10.78 9.50 8.17
C LYS A 351 -9.58 9.03 7.37
N ILE A 352 -9.81 8.03 6.53
CA ILE A 352 -8.76 7.46 5.70
C ILE A 352 -8.98 7.94 4.26
N LYS A 353 -7.91 8.31 3.55
CA LYS A 353 -7.86 8.53 2.11
C LYS A 353 -7.16 7.32 1.49
N ALA A 354 -7.93 6.47 0.81
CA ALA A 354 -7.41 5.29 0.12
C ALA A 354 -7.21 5.63 -1.35
N PRO A 355 -6.06 5.29 -1.94
CA PRO A 355 -5.79 5.54 -3.35
C PRO A 355 -6.78 4.80 -4.26
N GLY A 356 -7.09 3.53 -3.96
CA GLY A 356 -7.99 2.72 -4.79
C GLY A 356 -9.42 3.25 -4.86
N PHE A 357 -9.88 4.04 -3.88
CA PHE A 357 -11.21 4.65 -3.93
C PHE A 357 -11.29 5.71 -5.05
N ASN A 358 -10.27 6.55 -5.18
CA ASN A 358 -10.19 7.54 -6.25
C ASN A 358 -9.96 6.88 -7.61
N HIS A 359 -9.17 5.80 -7.66
CA HIS A 359 -8.95 5.04 -8.89
C HIS A 359 -10.25 4.41 -9.41
N LEU A 360 -11.02 3.77 -8.53
CA LEU A 360 -12.27 3.11 -8.90
C LEU A 360 -13.36 4.12 -9.31
N GLN A 361 -13.36 5.32 -8.74
CA GLN A 361 -14.29 6.39 -9.14
C GLN A 361 -14.18 6.70 -10.64
N ALA A 362 -12.97 6.65 -11.20
CA ALA A 362 -12.71 6.95 -12.60
C ALA A 362 -12.80 5.71 -13.52
N LEU A 363 -13.27 4.58 -13.01
CA LEU A 363 -13.41 3.36 -13.81
C LEU A 363 -14.39 3.54 -14.99
N ASP A 364 -15.47 4.31 -14.81
CA ASP A 364 -16.39 4.65 -15.91
C ASP A 364 -15.67 5.42 -17.02
N PHE A 365 -14.91 6.45 -16.65
CA PHE A 365 -14.12 7.24 -17.58
C PHE A 365 -13.09 6.39 -18.35
N MET A 366 -12.35 5.52 -17.65
CA MET A 366 -11.31 4.69 -18.27
C MET A 366 -11.85 3.55 -19.11
N SER A 367 -13.05 3.02 -18.82
CA SER A 367 -13.62 1.88 -19.54
C SER A 367 -14.48 2.27 -20.73
N LYS A 368 -14.90 3.54 -20.83
CA LYS A 368 -15.76 4.02 -21.90
C LYS A 368 -15.11 3.88 -23.27
N GLY A 369 -15.80 3.22 -24.20
CA GLY A 369 -15.31 2.98 -25.56
C GLY A 369 -14.40 1.77 -25.71
N HIS A 370 -14.08 1.07 -24.61
CA HIS A 370 -13.30 -0.17 -24.64
C HIS A 370 -14.18 -1.42 -24.71
N LEU A 371 -13.56 -2.56 -25.00
CA LEU A 371 -14.23 -3.85 -25.01
C LEU A 371 -14.36 -4.40 -23.58
N ILE A 372 -15.31 -5.31 -23.36
CA ILE A 372 -15.52 -5.97 -22.06
C ILE A 372 -14.22 -6.62 -21.54
N ALA A 373 -13.43 -7.22 -22.42
CA ALA A 373 -12.18 -7.87 -22.06
C ALA A 373 -11.12 -6.86 -21.56
N ASP A 374 -11.21 -5.60 -21.97
CA ASP A 374 -10.26 -4.55 -21.57
C ASP A 374 -10.66 -3.93 -20.22
N VAL A 375 -11.94 -4.04 -19.82
CA VAL A 375 -12.36 -3.65 -18.46
C VAL A 375 -11.60 -4.46 -17.41
N VAL A 376 -11.39 -5.76 -17.67
CA VAL A 376 -10.62 -6.65 -16.79
C VAL A 376 -9.17 -6.17 -16.64
N THR A 377 -8.54 -5.75 -17.75
CA THR A 377 -7.16 -5.25 -17.69
C THR A 377 -7.10 -3.91 -16.97
N ILE A 378 -8.05 -3.01 -17.21
CA ILE A 378 -8.17 -1.72 -16.51
C ILE A 378 -8.28 -1.95 -14.98
N ILE A 379 -9.12 -2.89 -14.53
CA ILE A 379 -9.25 -3.26 -13.10
C ILE A 379 -7.92 -3.75 -12.55
N GLY A 380 -7.25 -4.67 -13.25
CA GLY A 380 -5.93 -5.19 -12.84
C GLY A 380 -4.87 -4.09 -12.77
N THR A 381 -4.93 -3.07 -13.63
CA THR A 381 -3.93 -1.99 -13.66
C THR A 381 -4.08 -0.99 -12.54
N GLN A 382 -5.26 -0.87 -11.94
CA GLN A 382 -5.50 0.02 -10.81
C GLN A 382 -5.03 -0.61 -9.49
N ASP A 383 -4.76 -1.92 -9.47
CA ASP A 383 -4.38 -2.68 -8.29
C ASP A 383 -5.38 -2.47 -7.13
N ILE A 384 -6.60 -2.94 -7.34
CA ILE A 384 -7.72 -2.68 -6.45
C ILE A 384 -7.77 -3.71 -5.32
N VAL A 385 -7.79 -3.23 -4.08
CA VAL A 385 -8.07 -4.05 -2.90
C VAL A 385 -9.31 -3.50 -2.20
N PHE A 386 -10.39 -4.29 -2.16
CA PHE A 386 -11.68 -3.81 -1.65
C PHE A 386 -11.68 -3.45 -0.17
N GLY A 387 -10.74 -3.98 0.62
CA GLY A 387 -10.62 -3.63 2.04
C GLY A 387 -10.25 -2.17 2.28
N GLU A 388 -9.54 -1.52 1.35
CA GLU A 388 -9.26 -0.08 1.44
C GLU A 388 -10.32 0.79 0.77
N ILE A 389 -11.13 0.24 -0.13
CA ILE A 389 -12.24 1.00 -0.74
C ILE A 389 -13.41 1.07 0.23
N ASP A 390 -13.81 -0.09 0.75
CA ASP A 390 -14.97 -0.29 1.61
C ASP A 390 -14.57 -0.22 3.10
N ARG A 391 -14.46 1.00 3.63
CA ARG A 391 -13.94 1.27 4.98
C ARG A 391 -15.01 1.57 6.00
#